data_AF-A0A1I2M129-F1
#
_entry.id   AF-A0A1I2M129-F1
#
_cell.length_a   1.000
_cell.length_b   1.000
_cell.length_c   1.000
_cell.angle_alpha   90.00
_cell.angle_beta   90.00
_cell.angle_gamma   90.00
#
_symmetry.space_group_name_H-M   'P 1'
#
loop_
_entity.id
_entity.type
_entity.pdbx_description
1 polymer ?
#
loop_
_entity_poly.entity_id
_entity_poly.type
_entity_poly.pdbx_seq_one_letter_code
_entity_poly.pdbx_strand_id
1 'polypeptide(L)' 'MKKGLFDLTEVATYFFRKKDPNRKSNFNLRTMHTINKISILMFLAGVIYFIIKHI' A
#
# COMPACT_ATOMS: atom_id res chain seq x y z
N MET A 1 19.45 0.65 31.81
CA MET A 1 19.74 -0.13 30.58
C MET A 1 19.48 0.78 29.39
N LYS A 2 20.54 1.29 28.73
CA LYS A 2 20.42 2.29 27.66
C LYS A 2 19.76 1.62 26.43
N LYS A 3 18.53 2.00 26.09
CA LYS A 3 17.91 1.66 24.79
C LYS A 3 18.83 2.18 23.70
N GLY A 4 19.33 1.29 22.86
CA GLY A 4 20.35 1.64 21.88
C GLY A 4 19.75 2.57 20.82
N LEU A 5 20.52 3.55 20.34
CA LEU A 5 20.13 4.43 19.23
C LEU A 5 19.73 3.65 17.95
N PHE A 6 20.09 2.37 17.90
CA PHE A 6 19.79 1.41 16.83
C PHE A 6 18.80 0.32 17.30
N ASP A 7 17.79 0.68 18.10
CA ASP A 7 16.69 -0.23 18.46
C ASP A 7 15.75 -0.46 17.26
N LEU A 8 16.25 -1.20 16.26
CA LEU A 8 15.48 -1.66 15.10
C LEU A 8 14.31 -2.58 15.51
N THR A 9 14.30 -3.04 16.77
CA THR A 9 13.22 -3.78 17.42
C THR A 9 11.87 -3.05 17.32
N GLU A 10 11.87 -1.72 17.48
CA GLU A 10 10.65 -0.92 17.45
C GLU A 10 10.09 -0.80 16.01
N VAL A 11 11.00 -0.65 15.03
CA VAL A 11 10.65 -0.60 13.60
C VAL A 11 10.15 -1.96 13.11
N ALA A 12 10.84 -3.04 13.49
CA ALA A 12 10.40 -4.40 13.20
C ALA A 12 9.01 -4.66 13.79
N THR A 13 8.78 -4.31 15.06
CA THR A 13 7.47 -4.45 15.70
C THR A 13 6.39 -3.62 15.01
N TYR A 14 6.71 -2.45 14.45
CA TYR A 14 5.77 -1.63 13.69
C TYR A 14 5.32 -2.30 12.39
N PHE A 15 6.24 -2.90 11.62
CA PHE A 15 5.92 -3.60 10.37
C PHE A 15 5.22 -4.95 10.61
N PHE A 16 5.57 -5.67 11.68
CA PHE A 16 4.93 -6.92 12.06
C PHE A 16 3.74 -6.74 13.02
N ARG A 17 3.30 -5.50 13.26
CA ARG A 17 2.16 -5.22 14.13
C ARG A 17 0.90 -5.85 13.54
N LYS A 18 0.33 -6.80 14.29
CA LYS A 18 -0.91 -7.50 13.94
C LYS A 18 -2.00 -6.47 13.60
N LYS A 19 -2.68 -6.67 12.47
CA LYS A 19 -3.76 -5.79 12.03
C LYS A 19 -4.84 -5.76 13.12
N ASP A 20 -5.10 -4.57 13.64
CA ASP A 20 -6.06 -4.36 14.72
C ASP A 20 -7.46 -4.87 14.28
N PRO A 21 -8.02 -5.88 14.97
CA PRO A 21 -9.29 -6.50 14.61
C PRO A 21 -10.49 -5.57 14.84
N ASN A 22 -10.36 -4.50 15.63
CA ASN A 22 -11.40 -3.52 15.87
C ASN A 22 -11.46 -2.42 14.81
N ARG A 23 -10.56 -2.41 13.81
CA ARG A 23 -10.70 -1.49 12.67
C ARG A 23 -11.96 -1.85 11.90
N LYS A 24 -12.95 -0.96 11.92
CA LYS A 24 -14.14 -1.06 11.06
C LYS A 24 -13.69 -1.12 9.60
N SER A 25 -13.67 -2.33 9.05
CA SER A 25 -13.47 -2.56 7.62
C SER A 25 -14.74 -2.16 6.91
N ASN A 26 -14.90 -0.86 6.67
CA ASN A 26 -15.99 -0.37 5.83
C ASN A 26 -15.73 -0.85 4.40
N PHE A 27 -16.61 -1.72 3.89
CA PHE A 27 -16.54 -2.23 2.51
C PHE A 27 -16.38 -1.07 1.51
N ASN A 28 -17.11 0.03 1.72
CA ASN A 28 -17.04 1.24 0.91
C ASN A 28 -15.63 1.83 0.80
N LEU A 29 -14.88 1.90 1.91
CA LEU A 29 -13.50 2.41 1.92
C LEU A 29 -12.53 1.46 1.21
N ARG A 30 -12.71 0.14 1.41
CA ARG A 30 -11.92 -0.88 0.71
C ARG A 30 -12.18 -0.82 -0.80
N THR A 31 -13.44 -0.66 -1.19
CA THR A 31 -13.85 -0.55 -2.60
C THR A 31 -13.35 0.75 -3.22
N MET A 32 -13.41 1.88 -2.51
CA MET A 32 -12.85 3.16 -2.97
C MET A 32 -11.34 3.05 -3.27
N HIS A 33 -10.57 2.44 -2.36
CA HIS A 33 -9.14 2.21 -2.61
C HIS A 33 -8.88 1.19 -3.72
N THR A 34 -9.74 0.18 -3.86
CA THR A 34 -9.62 -0.81 -4.94
C THR A 34 -9.86 -0.17 -6.30
N ILE A 35 -10.91 0.65 -6.43
CA ILE A 35 -11.22 1.39 -7.65
C ILE A 35 -10.05 2.29 -8.03
N ASN A 36 -9.51 3.08 -7.09
CA ASN A 36 -8.35 3.95 -7.37
C ASN A 36 -7.12 3.15 -7.85
N LYS A 37 -6.84 1.98 -7.25
CA LYS A 37 -5.74 1.11 -7.69
C LYS A 37 -5.94 0.59 -9.11
N ILE A 38 -7.18 0.19 -9.46
CA ILE A 38 -7.52 -0.28 -10.80
C ILE A 38 -7.40 0.85 -11.82
N SER A 39 -7.86 2.06 -11.49
CA SER A 39 -7.75 3.22 -12.38
C SER A 39 -6.30 3.55 -12.74
N ILE A 40 -5.39 3.52 -11.77
CA ILE A 40 -3.95 3.76 -12.01
C ILE A 40 -3.37 2.65 -12.89
N LEU A 41 -3.73 1.39 -12.64
CA LEU A 41 -3.25 0.25 -13.43
C LEU A 41 -3.68 0.33 -14.89
N MET A 42 -4.95 0.66 -15.15
CA MET A 42 -5.49 0.85 -16.49
C MET A 42 -4.84 2.03 -17.21
N PHE A 43 -4.62 3.14 -16.49
CA PHE A 43 -3.92 4.30 -17.03
C PHE A 43 -2.49 3.94 -17.45
N LEU A 44 -1.75 3.26 -16.57
CA LEU A 44 -0.37 2.86 -16.84
C LEU A 44 -0.28 1.88 -18.03
N ALA A 45 -1.20 0.91 -18.11
CA ALA A 45 -1.29 0.00 -19.24
C ALA A 45 -1.55 0.73 -20.56
N GLY A 46 -2.44 1.72 -20.56
CA GLY A 46 -2.71 2.56 -21.72
C GLY A 46 -1.50 3.40 -22.15
N VAL A 47 -0.79 4.02 -21.19
CA VAL A 47 0.45 4.77 -21.45
C VAL A 47 1.53 3.86 -22.02
N ILE A 48 1.74 2.68 -21.44
CA ILE A 48 2.71 1.68 -21.93
C ILE A 48 2.36 1.26 -23.36
N TYR A 49 1.09 0.95 -23.63
CA TYR A 49 0.64 0.59 -24.97
C TYR A 49 0.86 1.72 -25.99
N PHE A 50 0.57 2.97 -25.60
CA PHE A 50 0.80 4.13 -26.45
C PHE A 50 2.29 4.31 -26.78
N ILE A 51 3.17 4.19 -25.79
CA ILE A 51 4.62 4.28 -25.98
C ILE A 51 5.13 3.17 -26.90
N ILE A 52 4.73 1.91 -26.66
CA ILE A 52 5.15 0.77 -27.49
C ILE A 52 4.68 0.94 -28.94
N LYS A 53 3.47 1.47 -29.15
CA LYS A 53 2.92 1.67 -30.49
C LYS A 53 3.53 2.86 -31.24
N HIS A 54 4.07 3.84 -30.52
CA HIS A 54 4.59 5.08 -31.10
C HIS A 54 6.13 5.17 -31.10
N ILE A 55 6.80 4.12 -30.62
CA ILE A 55 8.19 3.77 -30.93
C ILE A 55 8.21 2.98 -32.24
#